data_AF-A0A4Q9H4L7-F1
#
_entry.id   AF-A0A4Q9H4L7-F1
#
_cell.length_a   1.000
_cell.length_b   1.000
_cell.length_c   1.000
_cell.angle_alpha   90.00
_cell.angle_beta   90.00
_cell.angle_gamma   90.00
#
_symmetry.space_group_name_H-M   'P 1'
#
loop_
_entity.id
_entity.type
_entity.pdbx_description
1 polymer ?
#
loop_
_entity_poly.entity_id
_entity_poly.type
_entity_poly.pdbx_seq_one_letter_code
_entity_poly.pdbx_strand_id
1 'polypeptide(L)'
;MALVQMLAFGALVLVACGVGYWVFDPAIETLEDGVWLAFTTAATVGYGDIVPTSTTARIFSVIVVLLGFAILSMVTARIAAKMVGTQERRIEQEILHDLHAEMKLLRNELAEVKARLPQAPAHGAPLSREAPRSPEVLASPVHPDLSSGH
;
A
#
# COMPACT_ATOMS: atom_id res chain seq x y z
N MET A 1 -13.66 9.71 -5.44
CA MET A 1 -13.44 11.03 -4.81
C MET A 1 -12.29 11.79 -5.45
N ALA A 2 -11.02 11.43 -5.25
CA ALA A 2 -9.87 12.23 -5.74
C ALA A 2 -9.83 12.48 -7.27
N LEU A 3 -10.14 11.48 -8.10
CA LEU A 3 -10.20 11.66 -9.56
C LEU A 3 -11.27 12.68 -9.98
N VAL A 4 -12.45 12.61 -9.36
CA VAL A 4 -13.56 13.53 -9.62
C VAL A 4 -13.19 14.96 -9.21
N GLN A 5 -12.50 15.12 -8.07
CA GLN A 5 -12.01 16.43 -7.62
C GLN A 5 -10.97 17.02 -8.58
N MET A 6 -10.09 16.19 -9.15
CA MET A 6 -9.12 16.65 -10.16
C MET A 6 -9.80 17.07 -11.46
N LEU A 7 -10.82 16.34 -11.91
CA LEU A 7 -11.62 16.73 -13.08
C LEU A 7 -12.40 18.02 -12.82
N ALA A 8 -13.01 18.17 -11.64
CA ALA A 8 -13.70 19.39 -11.25
C ALA A 8 -12.75 20.59 -11.17
N PHE A 9 -11.56 20.41 -10.62
CA PHE A 9 -10.52 21.44 -10.61
C PHE A 9 -10.08 21.79 -12.04
N GLY A 10 -9.86 20.80 -12.90
CA GLY A 10 -9.55 21.04 -14.31
C GLY A 10 -10.64 21.82 -15.04
N ALA A 11 -11.91 21.48 -14.82
CA ALA A 11 -13.05 22.21 -15.37
C ALA A 11 -13.13 23.65 -14.84
N LEU A 12 -12.89 23.86 -13.54
CA LEU A 12 -12.84 25.19 -12.94
C LEU A 12 -11.70 26.03 -13.54
N VAL A 13 -10.51 25.45 -13.70
CA VAL A 13 -9.37 26.11 -14.34
C VAL A 13 -9.70 26.47 -15.79
N LEU A 14 -10.38 25.58 -16.51
CA LEU A 14 -10.79 25.82 -17.90
C LEU A 14 -11.76 27.00 -18.00
N VAL A 15 -12.78 27.05 -17.13
CA VAL A 15 -13.70 28.18 -17.05
C VAL A 15 -12.95 29.47 -16.69
N ALA A 16 -12.02 29.42 -15.74
CA ALA A 16 -11.19 30.58 -15.38
C ALA A 16 -10.32 31.06 -16.55
N CYS A 17 -9.75 30.15 -17.35
CA CYS A 17 -9.05 30.49 -18.58
C CYS A 17 -9.99 31.11 -19.62
N GLY A 18 -11.23 30.62 -19.74
CA GLY A 18 -12.25 31.21 -20.62
C GLY A 18 -12.63 32.64 -20.21
N VAL A 19 -12.80 32.89 -18.92
CA VAL A 19 -12.95 34.26 -18.39
C VAL A 19 -11.72 35.09 -18.70
N GLY A 20 -10.51 34.52 -18.57
CA GLY A 20 -9.27 35.19 -18.95
C GLY A 20 -9.27 35.65 -20.41
N TYR A 21 -9.69 34.78 -21.33
CA TYR A 21 -9.82 35.13 -22.75
C TYR A 21 -10.83 36.26 -22.99
N TRP A 22 -12.00 36.20 -22.36
CA TRP A 22 -13.02 37.25 -22.44
C TRP A 22 -12.52 38.61 -21.92
N VAL A 23 -11.65 38.63 -20.91
CA VAL A 23 -11.07 39.86 -20.36
C VAL A 23 -9.89 40.38 -21.20
N PHE A 24 -9.04 39.49 -21.72
CA PHE A 24 -7.81 39.87 -22.43
C PHE A 24 -8.01 40.16 -23.92
N ASP A 25 -9.11 39.67 -24.51
CA ASP A 25 -9.42 39.87 -25.91
C ASP A 25 -10.81 40.48 -26.11
N PRO A 26 -10.90 41.75 -26.52
CA PRO A 26 -12.19 42.41 -26.77
C PRO A 26 -12.93 41.83 -27.98
N ALA A 27 -12.29 41.00 -28.82
CA ALA A 27 -12.96 40.30 -29.92
C ALA A 27 -13.82 39.12 -29.44
N ILE A 28 -13.69 38.70 -28.18
CA ILE A 28 -14.49 37.65 -27.58
C ILE A 28 -15.66 38.32 -26.87
N GLU A 29 -16.82 38.36 -27.52
CA GLU A 29 -17.97 39.11 -27.03
C GLU A 29 -18.68 38.41 -25.86
N THR A 30 -18.67 37.08 -25.84
CA THR A 30 -19.40 36.26 -24.87
C THR A 30 -18.48 35.39 -24.02
N LEU A 31 -18.93 35.04 -22.81
CA LEU A 31 -18.20 34.11 -21.95
C LEU A 31 -18.16 32.69 -22.53
N GLU A 32 -19.22 32.29 -23.22
CA GLU A 32 -19.31 30.97 -23.87
C GLU A 32 -18.22 30.79 -24.94
N ASP A 33 -17.99 31.81 -25.77
CA ASP A 33 -16.93 31.82 -26.77
C ASP A 33 -15.53 31.74 -26.13
N GLY A 34 -15.33 32.44 -25.02
CA GLY A 34 -14.08 32.38 -24.26
C GLY A 34 -13.81 30.99 -23.68
N VAL A 35 -14.83 30.35 -23.09
CA VAL A 35 -14.73 28.98 -22.55
C VAL A 35 -14.52 27.97 -23.67
N TRP A 36 -15.21 28.13 -24.80
CA TRP A 36 -15.02 27.30 -25.99
C TRP A 36 -13.58 27.39 -26.53
N LEU A 37 -13.04 28.61 -26.66
CA LEU A 37 -11.66 28.84 -27.06
C LEU A 37 -10.67 28.19 -26.07
N ALA A 38 -10.89 28.37 -24.77
CA ALA A 38 -10.06 27.74 -23.75
C ALA A 38 -10.11 26.21 -23.83
N PHE A 39 -11.30 25.64 -24.08
CA PHE A 39 -11.48 24.19 -24.23
C PHE A 39 -10.73 23.64 -25.44
N THR A 40 -10.96 24.21 -26.62
CA THR A 40 -10.33 23.74 -27.87
C THR A 40 -8.81 23.92 -27.85
N THR A 41 -8.32 24.98 -27.20
CA THR A 41 -6.89 25.25 -26.99
C THR A 41 -6.27 24.27 -26.00
N ALA A 42 -6.88 24.07 -24.84
CA ALA A 42 -6.40 23.13 -23.82
C ALA A 42 -6.42 21.67 -24.30
N ALA A 43 -7.40 21.31 -25.13
CA ALA A 43 -7.49 20.01 -25.79
C ALA A 43 -6.54 19.88 -27.00
N THR A 44 -5.81 20.94 -27.37
CA THR A 44 -4.92 21.01 -28.54
C THR A 44 -5.61 20.72 -29.88
N VAL A 45 -6.94 20.87 -29.93
CA VAL A 45 -7.74 20.68 -31.16
C VAL A 45 -7.64 21.91 -32.05
N GLY A 46 -7.86 23.10 -31.46
CA GLY A 46 -7.71 24.39 -32.13
C GLY A 46 -8.43 24.49 -33.48
N TYR A 47 -9.76 24.39 -33.49
CA TYR A 47 -10.56 24.45 -34.73
C TYR A 47 -10.32 25.72 -35.55
N GLY A 48 -9.92 26.82 -34.90
CA GLY A 48 -9.59 28.09 -35.56
C GLY A 48 -10.82 28.92 -35.95
N ASP A 49 -12.00 28.53 -35.47
CA ASP A 49 -13.25 29.28 -35.55
C ASP A 49 -13.21 30.56 -34.70
N ILE A 50 -12.64 30.45 -33.50
CA ILE A 50 -12.37 31.58 -32.60
C ILE A 50 -10.87 31.57 -32.33
N VAL A 51 -10.23 32.74 -32.45
CA VAL A 51 -8.78 32.89 -32.23
C VAL A 51 -8.46 34.18 -31.49
N PRO A 52 -7.43 34.19 -30.62
CA PRO A 52 -6.99 35.39 -29.94
C PRO A 52 -6.40 36.41 -30.95
N THR A 53 -7.07 37.54 -31.08
CA THR A 53 -6.66 38.68 -31.90
C THR A 53 -5.64 39.55 -31.18
N SER A 54 -5.75 39.69 -29.86
CA SER A 54 -4.89 40.50 -29.01
C SER A 54 -3.53 39.85 -28.73
N THR A 55 -2.45 40.64 -28.74
CA THR A 55 -1.09 40.16 -28.39
C THR A 55 -1.05 39.53 -26.99
N THR A 56 -1.76 40.11 -26.03
CA THR A 56 -1.83 39.59 -24.66
C THR A 56 -2.53 38.23 -24.62
N ALA A 57 -3.64 38.09 -25.34
CA ALA A 57 -4.39 36.84 -25.42
C ALA A 57 -3.61 35.71 -26.13
N ARG A 58 -2.74 36.05 -27.09
CA ARG A 58 -1.84 35.09 -27.74
C ARG A 58 -0.78 34.55 -26.80
N ILE A 59 -0.14 35.42 -26.01
CA ILE A 59 0.84 34.99 -24.99
C ILE A 59 0.14 34.13 -23.93
N PHE A 60 -1.06 34.54 -23.50
CA PHE A 60 -1.89 33.77 -22.58
C PHE A 60 -2.20 32.37 -23.13
N SER A 61 -2.47 32.25 -24.43
CA SER A 61 -2.76 30.96 -25.07
C SER A 61 -1.63 29.95 -24.95
N VAL A 62 -0.37 30.39 -25.02
CA VAL A 62 0.78 29.51 -24.80
C VAL A 62 0.74 28.91 -23.39
N ILE A 63 0.39 29.72 -22.39
CA ILE A 63 0.25 29.28 -21.00
C ILE A 63 -0.92 28.29 -20.86
N VAL A 64 -2.05 28.56 -21.52
CA VAL A 64 -3.23 27.69 -21.52
C VAL A 64 -2.91 26.31 -22.11
N VAL A 65 -2.14 26.25 -23.21
CA VAL A 65 -1.70 24.97 -23.79
C VAL A 65 -0.85 24.16 -22.80
N LEU A 66 0.14 24.80 -22.16
CA LEU A 66 0.97 24.13 -21.16
C LEU A 66 0.15 23.63 -19.96
N LEU A 67 -0.82 24.43 -19.52
CA LEU A 67 -1.72 24.08 -18.42
C LEU A 67 -2.65 22.91 -18.79
N GLY A 68 -3.22 22.93 -20.00
CA GLY A 68 -4.05 21.85 -20.52
C GLY A 68 -3.28 20.54 -20.59
N PHE A 69 -2.04 20.57 -21.09
CA PHE A 69 -1.17 19.39 -21.15
C PHE A 69 -0.81 18.86 -19.75
N ALA A 70 -0.54 19.74 -18.79
CA ALA A 70 -0.27 19.36 -17.40
C ALA A 70 -1.46 18.64 -16.76
N ILE A 71 -2.67 19.17 -16.94
CA ILE A 71 -3.91 18.57 -16.43
C ILE A 71 -4.13 17.20 -17.09
N LEU A 72 -4.02 17.11 -18.41
CA LEU A 72 -4.21 15.87 -19.16
C LEU A 72 -3.20 14.80 -18.73
N SER A 73 -1.93 15.17 -18.59
CA SER A 73 -0.86 14.30 -18.10
C SER A 73 -1.15 13.77 -16.69
N MET A 74 -1.63 14.64 -15.80
CA MET A 74 -1.95 14.25 -14.43
C MET A 74 -3.15 13.32 -14.33
N VAL A 75 -4.21 13.57 -15.10
CA VAL A 75 -5.36 12.66 -15.19
C VAL A 75 -4.90 11.29 -15.70
N THR A 76 -4.07 11.27 -16.75
CA THR A 76 -3.51 10.03 -17.32
C THR A 76 -2.67 9.27 -16.28
N ALA A 77 -1.76 9.95 -15.58
CA ALA A 77 -0.94 9.35 -14.54
C ALA A 77 -1.78 8.75 -13.40
N ARG A 78 -2.87 9.43 -12.99
CA ARG A 78 -3.78 8.93 -11.96
C ARG A 78 -4.54 7.68 -12.38
N ILE A 79 -4.97 7.62 -13.63
CA ILE A 79 -5.63 6.44 -14.20
C ILE A 79 -4.63 5.28 -14.26
N ALA A 80 -3.42 5.52 -14.76
CA ALA A 80 -2.35 4.52 -14.81
C ALA A 80 -2.02 3.99 -13.40
N ALA A 81 -1.85 4.86 -12.41
CA ALA A 81 -1.58 4.47 -11.02
C ALA A 81 -2.71 3.61 -10.44
N LYS A 82 -3.97 3.88 -10.77
CA LYS A 82 -5.09 3.03 -10.36
C LYS A 82 -5.06 1.65 -11.01
N MET A 83 -4.71 1.57 -12.29
CA MET A 83 -4.57 0.30 -12.99
C MET A 83 -3.44 -0.54 -12.36
N VAL A 84 -2.27 0.06 -12.16
CA VAL A 84 -1.12 -0.62 -11.54
C VAL A 84 -1.45 -1.08 -10.12
N GLY A 85 -2.02 -0.22 -9.27
CA GLY A 85 -2.39 -0.62 -7.91
C GLY A 85 -3.46 -1.73 -7.85
N THR A 86 -4.30 -1.87 -8.88
CA THR A 86 -5.26 -2.99 -8.99
C THR A 86 -4.54 -4.29 -9.35
N GLN A 87 -3.52 -4.21 -10.20
CA GLN A 87 -2.69 -5.37 -10.57
C GLN A 87 -1.84 -5.85 -9.40
N GLU A 88 -1.18 -4.95 -8.68
CA GLU A 88 -0.38 -5.30 -7.49
C GLU A 88 -1.23 -6.02 -6.44
N ARG A 89 -2.42 -5.50 -6.14
CA ARG A 89 -3.34 -6.14 -5.18
C ARG A 89 -3.80 -7.53 -5.62
N ARG A 90 -4.02 -7.74 -6.93
CA ARG A 90 -4.36 -9.07 -7.45
C ARG A 90 -3.20 -10.06 -7.25
N ILE A 91 -1.98 -9.65 -7.59
CA ILE A 91 -0.79 -10.48 -7.45
C ILE A 91 -0.55 -10.83 -5.97
N GLU A 92 -0.64 -9.84 -5.08
CA GLU A 92 -0.49 -10.06 -3.63
C GLU A 92 -1.52 -11.07 -3.09
N GLN A 93 -2.79 -10.93 -3.51
CA GLN A 93 -3.84 -11.87 -3.12
C GLN A 93 -3.61 -13.29 -3.64
N GLU A 94 -3.11 -13.43 -4.87
CA GLU A 94 -2.79 -14.72 -5.49
C GLU A 94 -1.63 -15.40 -4.75
N ILE A 95 -0.54 -14.67 -4.50
CA ILE A 95 0.61 -15.16 -3.72
C ILE A 95 0.20 -15.61 -2.31
N LEU A 96 -0.61 -14.80 -1.61
CA LEU A 96 -1.08 -15.15 -0.26
C LEU A 96 -1.99 -16.38 -0.27
N HIS A 97 -2.82 -16.54 -1.31
CA HIS A 97 -3.70 -17.69 -1.44
C HIS A 97 -2.91 -18.97 -1.68
N ASP A 98 -1.93 -18.94 -2.58
CA ASP A 98 -1.07 -20.09 -2.87
C ASP A 98 -0.24 -20.48 -1.65
N LEU A 99 0.36 -19.50 -0.95
CA LEU A 99 1.10 -19.76 0.28
C LEU A 99 0.23 -20.45 1.34
N HIS A 100 -1.01 -20.00 1.52
CA HIS A 100 -1.94 -20.65 2.45
C HIS A 100 -2.32 -22.07 2.02
N ALA A 101 -2.48 -22.32 0.72
CA ALA A 101 -2.76 -23.65 0.20
C ALA A 101 -1.60 -24.61 0.47
N GLU A 102 -0.36 -24.21 0.20
CA GLU A 102 0.85 -24.98 0.49
C GLU A 102 1.00 -25.26 2.00
N MET A 103 0.81 -24.25 2.85
CA MET A 103 0.88 -24.40 4.32
C MET A 103 -0.12 -25.45 4.82
N LYS A 104 -1.32 -25.49 4.24
CA LYS A 104 -2.36 -26.47 4.60
C LYS A 104 -1.96 -27.88 4.15
N LEU A 105 -1.37 -28.00 2.96
CA LEU A 105 -0.89 -29.28 2.42
C LEU A 105 0.23 -29.86 3.28
N LEU A 106 1.24 -29.05 3.59
CA LEU A 106 2.34 -29.41 4.49
C LEU A 106 1.84 -29.81 5.89
N ARG A 107 0.87 -29.08 6.45
CA ARG A 107 0.27 -29.43 7.76
C ARG A 107 -0.44 -30.79 7.71
N ASN A 108 -1.13 -31.11 6.62
CA ASN A 108 -1.80 -32.39 6.45
C ASN A 108 -0.80 -33.54 6.33
N GLU A 109 0.26 -33.38 5.53
CA GLU A 109 1.33 -34.39 5.41
C GLU A 109 2.02 -34.64 6.75
N LEU A 110 2.33 -33.58 7.51
CA LEU A 110 2.90 -33.71 8.85
C LEU A 110 1.95 -34.45 9.81
N ALA A 111 0.64 -34.20 9.74
CA ALA A 111 -0.34 -34.91 10.56
C ALA A 111 -0.37 -36.41 10.21
N GLU A 112 -0.28 -36.75 8.92
CA GLU A 112 -0.24 -38.13 8.46
C GLU A 112 1.05 -38.85 8.90
N VAL A 113 2.21 -38.22 8.72
CA VAL A 113 3.50 -38.76 9.17
C VAL A 113 3.50 -38.97 10.68
N LYS A 114 2.96 -38.01 11.45
CA LYS A 114 2.83 -38.14 12.90
C LYS A 114 1.90 -39.28 13.32
N ALA A 115 0.84 -39.55 12.56
CA ALA A 115 -0.07 -40.66 12.82
C ALA A 115 0.53 -42.04 12.50
N ARG A 116 1.47 -42.10 11.54
CA ARG A 116 2.21 -43.32 11.18
C ARG A 116 3.31 -43.70 12.17
N LEU A 117 3.75 -42.76 13.01
CA LEU A 117 4.67 -43.05 14.11
C LEU A 117 3.86 -43.65 15.28
N PRO A 118 4.14 -44.89 15.72
CA PRO A 118 3.63 -45.40 16.99
C PRO A 118 4.04 -44.44 18.10
N GLN A 119 3.13 -44.07 19.01
CA GLN A 119 3.44 -43.19 20.13
C GLN A 119 4.73 -43.66 20.81
N ALA A 120 5.83 -42.93 20.62
CA ALA A 120 7.01 -43.11 21.45
C ALA A 120 6.53 -42.86 22.89
N PRO A 121 6.70 -43.81 23.83
CA PRO A 121 6.12 -43.72 25.16
C PRO A 121 6.47 -42.37 25.77
N ALA A 122 5.47 -41.72 26.37
CA ALA A 122 5.66 -40.47 27.11
C ALA A 122 6.78 -40.65 28.13
N HIS A 123 8.00 -40.24 27.79
CA HIS A 123 9.12 -40.19 28.72
C HIS A 123 9.02 -38.90 29.56
N GLY A 124 7.85 -38.74 30.17
CA GLY A 124 7.65 -37.91 31.34
C GLY A 124 7.77 -38.80 32.57
N ALA A 125 8.98 -39.27 32.86
CA ALA A 125 9.27 -39.63 34.25
C ALA A 125 9.21 -38.31 35.04
N PRO A 126 8.39 -38.18 36.08
CA PRO A 126 8.45 -37.01 36.94
C PRO A 126 9.84 -36.96 37.55
N LEU A 127 10.63 -35.96 37.17
CA LEU A 127 11.85 -35.58 37.87
C LEU A 127 11.41 -35.05 39.24
N SER A 128 11.27 -35.97 40.21
CA SER A 128 11.20 -35.65 41.64
C SER A 128 12.45 -34.88 42.01
N ARG A 129 12.31 -33.55 41.95
CA ARG A 129 13.15 -32.58 42.62
C ARG A 129 12.99 -32.79 44.13
N GLU A 130 13.80 -33.65 44.72
CA GLU A 130 14.15 -33.53 46.13
C GLU A 130 15.32 -32.54 46.20
N ALA A 131 15.05 -31.37 46.77
CA ALA A 131 15.95 -30.23 46.88
C ALA A 131 17.01 -30.45 48.00
N PRO A 132 18.06 -29.61 48.10
CA PRO A 132 19.30 -29.92 48.80
C PRO A 132 19.16 -29.81 50.32
N ARG A 133 19.52 -30.85 51.07
CA ARG A 133 19.86 -30.73 52.49
C ARG A 133 21.37 -30.56 52.65
N SER A 134 21.75 -29.40 53.15
CA SER A 134 22.98 -29.18 53.92
C SER A 134 22.58 -28.31 55.11
N PRO A 135 23.33 -28.25 56.23
CA PRO A 135 24.37 -29.14 56.75
C PRO A 135 24.10 -29.54 58.23
N GLU A 136 24.25 -30.82 58.60
CA GLU A 136 24.26 -31.20 60.02
C GLU A 136 25.68 -31.54 60.46
N VAL A 137 26.23 -30.57 61.18
CA VAL A 137 27.53 -30.53 61.82
C VAL A 137 27.49 -31.40 63.08
N LEU A 138 28.54 -32.19 63.27
CA LEU A 138 29.11 -32.58 64.58
C LEU A 138 28.31 -33.58 65.44
N ALA A 139 28.76 -34.84 65.44
CA ALA A 139 29.27 -35.50 66.66
C ALA A 139 29.82 -36.91 66.36
N SER A 140 31.15 -37.02 66.31
CA SER A 140 31.87 -38.14 66.93
C SER A 140 31.69 -38.01 68.46
N PRO A 141 31.77 -39.04 69.36
CA PRO A 141 32.68 -40.19 69.22
C PRO A 141 32.21 -41.53 69.86
N VAL A 142 33.13 -42.49 69.81
CA VAL A 142 33.34 -43.63 70.74
C VAL A 142 32.59 -44.94 70.48
N HIS A 143 33.37 -45.88 69.93
CA HIS A 143 33.26 -47.32 70.15
C HIS A 143 33.42 -47.69 71.64
N PRO A 144 32.59 -48.59 72.16
CA PRO A 144 33.02 -49.60 73.10
C PRO A 144 32.92 -50.97 72.42
N ASP A 145 34.07 -51.52 72.05
CA ASP A 145 34.19 -52.92 71.65
C ASP A 145 34.11 -53.78 72.91
N LEU A 146 32.93 -54.34 73.14
CA LEU A 146 32.67 -55.36 74.14
C LEU A 146 32.16 -56.59 73.39
N SER A 147 33.02 -57.59 73.19
CA SER A 147 32.76 -58.95 73.64
C SER A 147 33.79 -59.92 73.06
N SER A 148 34.45 -60.65 73.98
CA SER A 148 34.82 -62.08 73.88
C SER A 148 35.74 -62.51 72.74
N GLY A 149 36.86 -63.20 72.95
CA GLY A 149 37.27 -64.07 74.04
C GLY A 149 38.27 -65.08 73.47
N HIS A 150 39.01 -65.76 74.37
CA HIS A 150 40.05 -66.78 74.13
C HIS A 150 41.48 -66.26 73.94
#